data_AF-A0A2T9ZHV4-F1
#
_entry.id   AF-A0A2T9ZHV4-F1
#
_cell.length_a   1.000
_cell.length_b   1.000
_cell.length_c   1.000
_cell.angle_alpha   90.00
_cell.angle_beta   90.00
_cell.angle_gamma   90.00
#
_symmetry.space_group_name_H-M   'P 1'
#
loop_
_entity.id
_entity.type
_entity.pdbx_description
1 polymer ?
#
loop_
_entity_poly.entity_id
_entity_poly.type
_entity_poly.pdbx_seq_one_letter_code
_entity_poly.pdbx_strand_id
1 'polypeptide(L)'
;MKIRLSPDFEPPQTTTVNIIGFPVSFSSICFAFGGNLVYPDIELGMKTPKAFNKIMTISSATVTLLYLMVAASAYSVFGDGVVSPVLLSFTSSLVLTFAYIFITAHVILTAPLLLIGCSNTWEKGLLKSMGKENNESPVFRRAFRTFIISTVVVIVLYAPNFEKLVSFFSSLTSSLIIFILPVVTYKKLYSGRARFGFSEKFVQFFTLVVGFLCLIVGTYLSGHDLIYG
;
A
#
# COMPACT_ATOMS: atom_id res chain seq x y z
N MET A 1 -14.01 -31.96 -16.77
CA MET A 1 -12.55 -32.23 -16.78
C MET A 1 -12.13 -32.49 -15.33
N LYS A 2 -12.02 -33.76 -14.91
CA LYS A 2 -11.53 -34.11 -13.56
C LYS A 2 -10.01 -34.10 -13.62
N ILE A 3 -9.38 -33.05 -13.11
CA ILE A 3 -7.93 -33.03 -12.90
C ILE A 3 -7.65 -34.09 -11.84
N ARG A 4 -7.10 -35.25 -12.25
CA ARG A 4 -6.63 -36.25 -11.30
C ARG A 4 -5.37 -35.67 -10.66
N LEU A 5 -5.50 -35.25 -9.41
CA LEU A 5 -4.35 -34.98 -8.54
C LEU A 5 -3.51 -36.27 -8.46
N SER A 6 -2.19 -36.11 -8.38
CA SER A 6 -1.28 -37.25 -8.20
C SER A 6 -1.74 -38.07 -6.99
N PRO A 7 -1.66 -39.41 -7.03
CA PRO A 7 -2.11 -40.27 -5.94
C PRO A 7 -1.42 -39.99 -4.58
N ASP A 8 -0.29 -39.29 -4.60
CA ASP A 8 0.48 -38.89 -3.41
C ASP A 8 0.18 -37.45 -2.94
N PHE A 9 -0.84 -36.79 -3.49
CA PHE A 9 -1.20 -35.42 -3.11
C PHE A 9 -1.91 -35.40 -1.75
N GLU A 10 -1.16 -35.05 -0.70
CA GLU A 10 -1.74 -34.66 0.58
C GLU A 10 -2.13 -33.17 0.52
N PRO A 11 -3.37 -32.79 0.92
CA PRO A 11 -3.74 -31.40 1.00
C PRO A 11 -2.84 -30.68 2.01
N PRO A 12 -2.37 -29.46 1.70
CA PRO A 12 -1.53 -28.71 2.61
C PRO A 12 -2.29 -28.41 3.92
N GLN A 13 -1.54 -28.35 5.03
CA GLN A 13 -2.11 -27.88 6.29
C GLN A 13 -2.63 -26.44 6.10
N THR A 14 -3.86 -26.20 6.55
CA THR A 14 -4.56 -24.93 6.34
C THR A 14 -5.18 -24.48 7.65
N THR A 15 -4.64 -23.42 8.22
CA THR A 15 -5.19 -22.74 9.38
C THR A 15 -6.22 -21.71 8.94
N THR A 16 -7.51 -21.99 9.14
CA THR A 16 -8.60 -21.12 8.67
C THR A 16 -8.65 -19.76 9.36
N VAL A 17 -8.24 -19.66 10.62
CA VAL A 17 -8.24 -18.41 11.39
C VAL A 17 -6.95 -18.29 12.19
N ASN A 18 -6.11 -17.33 11.84
CA ASN A 18 -4.95 -16.94 12.62
C ASN A 18 -5.08 -15.48 13.06
N ILE A 19 -5.28 -15.26 14.36
CA ILE A 19 -5.48 -13.93 14.95
C ILE A 19 -4.14 -13.19 15.10
N ILE A 20 -3.02 -13.90 15.20
CA ILE A 20 -1.69 -13.31 15.41
C ILE A 20 -1.21 -12.60 14.14
N GLY A 21 -1.46 -13.19 12.96
CA GLY A 21 -1.10 -12.59 11.67
C GLY A 21 -2.02 -11.47 11.21
N PHE A 22 -3.20 -11.33 11.83
CA PHE A 22 -4.24 -10.40 11.39
C PHE A 22 -3.78 -8.93 11.26
N PRO A 23 -3.06 -8.32 12.23
CA PRO A 23 -2.66 -6.92 12.12
C PRO A 23 -1.69 -6.64 10.96
N VAL A 24 -0.78 -7.58 10.68
CA VAL A 24 0.19 -7.47 9.58
C VAL A 24 -0.53 -7.62 8.23
N SER A 25 -1.40 -8.63 8.09
CA SER A 25 -2.22 -8.80 6.89
C SER A 25 -3.16 -7.63 6.65
N PHE A 26 -3.81 -7.10 7.70
CA PHE A 26 -4.67 -5.93 7.61
C PHE A 26 -3.90 -4.70 7.11
N SER A 27 -2.71 -4.45 7.65
CA SER A 27 -1.86 -3.34 7.22
C SER A 27 -1.44 -3.48 5.75
N SER A 28 -1.07 -4.69 5.32
CA SER A 28 -0.74 -4.99 3.92
C SER A 28 -1.92 -4.73 2.97
N ILE A 29 -3.13 -5.15 3.37
CA ILE A 29 -4.37 -4.87 2.61
C ILE A 29 -4.60 -3.35 2.53
N CYS A 30 -4.49 -2.63 3.64
CA CYS A 30 -4.63 -1.17 3.63
C CYS A 30 -3.65 -0.50 2.65
N PHE A 31 -2.39 -0.95 2.61
CA PHE A 31 -1.41 -0.45 1.66
C PHE A 31 -1.75 -0.76 0.21
N ALA A 32 -2.26 -1.97 -0.07
CA ALA A 32 -2.70 -2.35 -1.42
C ALA A 32 -3.85 -1.46 -1.94
N PHE A 33 -4.74 -1.00 -1.05
CA PHE A 33 -5.80 -0.03 -1.36
C PHE A 33 -5.37 1.44 -1.19
N GLY A 34 -4.10 1.71 -0.95
CA GLY A 34 -3.55 3.04 -0.69
C GLY A 34 -3.44 3.89 -1.97
N GLY A 35 -4.52 4.56 -2.37
CA GLY A 35 -4.52 5.50 -3.51
C GLY A 35 -4.90 6.94 -3.16
N ASN A 36 -5.14 7.25 -1.89
CA ASN A 36 -5.73 8.53 -1.45
C ASN A 36 -4.93 9.78 -1.86
N LEU A 37 -3.62 9.65 -2.10
CA LEU A 37 -2.78 10.76 -2.53
C LEU A 37 -3.05 11.18 -3.97
N VAL A 38 -3.38 10.24 -4.86
CA VAL A 38 -3.58 10.50 -6.30
C VAL A 38 -5.03 10.74 -6.67
N TYR A 39 -5.97 10.38 -5.79
CA TYR A 39 -7.40 10.54 -6.03
C TYR A 39 -7.83 11.98 -6.38
N PRO A 40 -7.33 13.04 -5.72
CA PRO A 40 -7.68 14.42 -6.11
C PRO A 40 -7.19 14.76 -7.52
N ASP A 41 -5.98 14.37 -7.89
CA ASP A 41 -5.43 14.62 -9.23
C ASP A 41 -6.22 13.85 -10.30
N ILE A 42 -6.63 12.62 -10.00
CA ILE A 42 -7.50 11.83 -10.88
C ILE A 42 -8.86 12.49 -11.03
N GLU A 43 -9.49 12.93 -9.93
CA GLU A 43 -10.79 13.61 -9.96
C GLU A 43 -10.73 14.89 -10.81
N LEU A 44 -9.67 15.69 -10.66
CA LEU A 44 -9.45 16.89 -11.45
C LEU A 44 -9.23 16.60 -12.95
N GLY A 45 -8.64 15.44 -13.26
CA GLY A 45 -8.45 14.97 -14.64
C GLY A 45 -9.69 14.36 -15.29
N MET A 46 -10.76 14.11 -14.53
CA MET A 46 -11.97 13.47 -15.07
C MET A 46 -12.82 14.45 -15.88
N LYS A 47 -13.32 13.99 -17.04
CA LYS A 47 -14.31 14.72 -17.85
C LYS A 47 -15.58 15.06 -17.04
N THR A 48 -15.98 14.19 -16.12
CA THR A 48 -17.17 14.37 -15.26
C THR A 48 -16.81 14.10 -13.79
N PRO A 49 -16.27 15.07 -13.05
CA PRO A 49 -15.81 14.87 -11.66
C PRO A 49 -16.90 14.35 -10.71
N LYS A 50 -18.17 14.73 -10.93
CA LYS A 50 -19.32 14.24 -10.13
C LYS A 50 -19.49 12.71 -10.16
N ALA A 51 -18.92 12.02 -11.15
CA ALA A 51 -18.95 10.57 -11.24
C ALA A 51 -17.85 9.88 -10.40
N PHE A 52 -16.93 10.63 -9.79
CA PHE A 52 -15.76 10.11 -9.09
C PHE A 52 -16.12 9.02 -8.07
N ASN A 53 -17.08 9.28 -7.19
CA ASN A 53 -17.53 8.31 -6.18
C ASN A 53 -18.01 6.99 -6.80
N LYS A 54 -18.78 7.05 -7.91
CA LYS A 54 -19.28 5.86 -8.60
C LYS A 54 -18.12 5.04 -9.19
N ILE A 55 -17.18 5.72 -9.85
CA ILE A 55 -16.01 5.07 -10.46
C ILE A 55 -15.12 4.46 -9.38
N MET A 56 -14.93 5.17 -8.27
CA MET A 56 -14.12 4.70 -7.15
C MET A 56 -14.72 3.43 -6.51
N THR A 57 -16.04 3.37 -6.34
CA THR A 57 -16.71 2.16 -5.85
C THR A 57 -16.56 0.98 -6.81
N ILE A 58 -16.77 1.19 -8.11
CA ILE A 58 -16.68 0.12 -9.12
C ILE A 58 -15.24 -0.40 -9.23
N SER A 59 -14.27 0.51 -9.32
CA SER A 59 -12.85 0.14 -9.42
C SER A 59 -12.37 -0.59 -8.17
N SER A 60 -12.73 -0.11 -6.97
CA SER A 60 -12.40 -0.79 -5.71
C SER A 60 -13.02 -2.17 -5.63
N ALA A 61 -14.31 -2.33 -5.97
CA ALA A 61 -14.97 -3.62 -5.99
C ALA A 61 -14.28 -4.60 -6.96
N THR A 62 -13.87 -4.11 -8.13
CA THR A 62 -13.18 -4.90 -9.15
C THR A 62 -11.82 -5.37 -8.63
N VAL A 63 -11.02 -4.47 -8.04
CA VAL A 63 -9.72 -4.81 -7.48
C VAL A 63 -9.84 -5.78 -6.30
N THR A 64 -10.83 -5.58 -5.42
CA THR A 64 -11.12 -6.51 -4.32
C THR A 64 -11.40 -7.92 -4.82
N LEU A 65 -12.22 -8.06 -5.87
CA LEU A 65 -12.53 -9.37 -6.45
C LEU A 65 -11.26 -10.04 -7.01
N LEU A 66 -10.44 -9.28 -7.75
CA LEU A 66 -9.17 -9.80 -8.29
C LEU A 66 -8.22 -10.25 -7.18
N TYR A 67 -8.05 -9.45 -6.13
CA TYR A 67 -7.23 -9.82 -4.97
C TYR A 67 -7.76 -11.07 -4.26
N LEU A 68 -9.07 -11.16 -4.05
CA LEU A 68 -9.68 -12.32 -3.40
C LEU A 68 -9.52 -13.59 -4.24
N MET A 69 -9.68 -13.49 -5.56
CA MET A 69 -9.47 -14.63 -6.47
C MET A 69 -8.03 -15.15 -6.42
N VAL A 70 -7.05 -14.24 -6.44
CA VAL A 70 -5.63 -14.61 -6.36
C VAL A 70 -5.27 -15.17 -4.98
N ALA A 71 -5.71 -14.52 -3.91
CA ALA A 71 -5.45 -14.98 -2.54
C ALA A 71 -6.09 -16.35 -2.26
N ALA A 72 -7.34 -16.57 -2.65
CA ALA A 72 -8.05 -17.84 -2.44
C ALA A 72 -7.44 -18.98 -3.27
N SER A 73 -7.02 -18.71 -4.51
CA SER A 73 -6.36 -19.71 -5.34
C SER A 73 -4.96 -20.06 -4.82
N ALA A 74 -4.17 -19.07 -4.40
CA ALA A 74 -2.86 -19.32 -3.79
C ALA A 74 -2.97 -20.12 -2.48
N TYR A 75 -3.84 -19.68 -1.56
CA TYR A 75 -3.98 -20.34 -0.26
C TYR A 75 -4.59 -21.74 -0.36
N SER A 76 -5.45 -22.01 -1.35
CA SER A 76 -5.97 -23.36 -1.58
C SER A 76 -4.93 -24.35 -2.10
N VAL A 77 -3.87 -23.86 -2.75
CA VAL A 77 -2.78 -24.70 -3.29
C VAL A 77 -1.63 -24.87 -2.29
N PHE A 78 -1.25 -23.81 -1.58
CA PHE A 78 -0.07 -23.82 -0.70
C PHE A 78 -0.39 -23.93 0.80
N GLY A 79 -1.61 -23.59 1.21
CA GLY A 79 -2.01 -23.54 2.61
C GLY A 79 -1.06 -22.68 3.46
N ASP A 80 -0.72 -23.18 4.64
CA ASP A 80 0.16 -22.51 5.60
C ASP A 80 1.63 -22.42 5.12
N GLY A 81 1.99 -23.14 4.05
CA GLY A 81 3.32 -23.09 3.45
C GLY A 81 3.54 -21.96 2.45
N VAL A 82 2.56 -21.07 2.25
CA VAL A 82 2.69 -19.93 1.34
C VAL A 82 3.77 -18.97 1.83
N VAL A 83 4.72 -18.63 0.95
CA VAL A 83 5.76 -17.64 1.22
C VAL A 83 5.44 -16.31 0.54
N SER A 84 5.92 -15.22 1.10
CA SER A 84 5.74 -13.88 0.56
C SER A 84 7.07 -13.37 -0.01
N PRO A 85 7.09 -12.86 -1.26
CA PRO A 85 5.98 -12.84 -2.22
C PRO A 85 5.57 -14.25 -2.71
N VAL A 86 4.26 -14.42 -3.00
CA VAL A 86 3.66 -15.72 -3.40
C VAL A 86 4.34 -16.41 -4.57
N LEU A 87 4.99 -15.65 -5.46
CA LEU A 87 5.74 -16.18 -6.60
C LEU A 87 6.89 -17.11 -6.18
N LEU A 88 7.43 -16.96 -4.98
CA LEU A 88 8.48 -17.83 -4.43
C LEU A 88 7.94 -19.22 -4.01
N SER A 89 6.62 -19.37 -3.87
CA SER A 89 5.99 -20.66 -3.54
C SER A 89 5.92 -21.60 -4.76
N PHE A 90 6.09 -21.07 -5.97
CA PHE A 90 5.99 -21.85 -7.21
C PHE A 90 7.33 -22.45 -7.61
N THR A 91 7.29 -23.67 -8.15
CA THR A 91 8.45 -24.27 -8.82
C THR A 91 8.78 -23.54 -10.11
N SER A 92 10.07 -23.47 -10.45
CA SER A 92 10.55 -22.82 -11.67
C SER A 92 9.86 -23.36 -12.92
N SER A 93 9.23 -22.47 -13.69
CA SER A 93 8.51 -22.79 -14.92
C SER A 93 8.55 -21.61 -15.88
N LEU A 94 8.32 -21.87 -17.18
CA LEU A 94 8.27 -20.80 -18.19
C LEU A 94 7.19 -19.75 -17.87
N VAL A 95 6.04 -20.18 -17.34
CA VAL A 95 4.95 -19.30 -16.91
C VAL A 95 5.40 -18.37 -15.79
N LEU A 96 6.11 -18.91 -14.79
CA LEU A 96 6.66 -18.12 -13.70
C LEU A 96 7.70 -17.10 -14.20
N THR A 97 8.55 -17.49 -15.15
CA THR A 97 9.51 -16.57 -15.79
C THR A 97 8.80 -15.41 -16.50
N PHE A 98 7.74 -15.68 -17.27
CA PHE A 98 6.95 -14.62 -17.89
C PHE A 98 6.28 -13.71 -16.85
N ALA A 99 5.78 -14.26 -15.75
CA ALA A 99 5.21 -13.47 -14.65
C ALA A 99 6.27 -12.51 -14.07
N TYR A 100 7.49 -13.00 -13.80
CA TYR A 100 8.59 -12.14 -13.34
C TYR A 100 8.95 -11.04 -14.35
N ILE A 101 8.97 -11.34 -15.65
CA ILE A 101 9.23 -10.35 -16.70
C ILE A 101 8.15 -9.25 -16.69
N PHE A 102 6.87 -9.62 -16.64
CA PHE A 102 5.78 -8.64 -16.62
C PHE A 102 5.79 -7.77 -15.36
N ILE A 103 6.02 -8.38 -14.18
CA ILE A 103 6.14 -7.64 -12.93
C ILE A 103 7.33 -6.69 -12.99
N THR A 104 8.48 -7.16 -13.47
CA THR A 104 9.70 -6.32 -13.59
C THR A 104 9.47 -5.16 -14.55
N ALA A 105 8.87 -5.40 -15.72
CA ALA A 105 8.52 -4.35 -16.67
C ALA A 105 7.55 -3.34 -16.05
N HIS A 106 6.52 -3.82 -15.34
CA HIS A 106 5.58 -2.95 -14.63
C HIS A 106 6.30 -2.06 -13.61
N VAL A 107 7.16 -2.61 -12.76
CA VAL A 107 7.90 -1.86 -11.73
C VAL A 107 8.83 -0.81 -12.36
N ILE A 108 9.54 -1.16 -13.44
CA ILE A 108 10.42 -0.22 -14.16
C ILE A 108 9.62 0.95 -14.75
N LEU A 109 8.40 0.70 -15.24
CA LEU A 109 7.55 1.75 -15.82
C LEU A 109 6.85 2.61 -14.76
N THR A 110 6.49 2.04 -13.61
CA THR A 110 5.74 2.76 -12.56
C THR A 110 6.62 3.49 -11.57
N ALA A 111 7.81 2.97 -11.25
CA ALA A 111 8.72 3.60 -10.28
C ALA A 111 9.07 5.06 -10.63
N PRO A 112 9.39 5.43 -11.89
CA PRO A 112 9.65 6.82 -12.27
C PRO A 112 8.44 7.72 -12.09
N LEU A 113 7.23 7.23 -12.39
CA LEU A 113 6.00 8.01 -12.26
C LEU A 113 5.74 8.39 -10.80
N LEU A 114 5.88 7.43 -9.88
CA LEU A 114 5.73 7.66 -8.45
C LEU A 114 6.81 8.60 -7.90
N LEU A 115 8.06 8.42 -8.36
CA LEU A 115 9.18 9.24 -7.93
C LEU A 115 9.05 10.70 -8.38
N ILE A 116 8.58 10.94 -9.61
CA ILE A 116 8.31 12.29 -10.11
C ILE A 116 7.19 12.95 -9.29
N GLY A 117 6.09 12.24 -9.03
CA GLY A 117 4.98 12.75 -8.22
C GLY A 117 5.43 13.13 -6.80
N CYS A 118 6.14 12.24 -6.12
CA CYS A 118 6.68 12.50 -4.77
C CYS A 118 7.69 13.65 -4.78
N SER A 119 8.64 13.64 -5.73
CA SER A 119 9.67 14.67 -5.85
C SER A 119 9.05 16.05 -6.04
N ASN A 120 8.07 16.19 -6.92
CA ASN A 120 7.46 17.48 -7.22
C ASN A 120 6.69 18.04 -6.00
N THR A 121 5.99 17.17 -5.27
CA THR A 121 5.23 17.58 -4.06
C THR A 121 6.16 18.03 -2.94
N TRP A 122 7.24 17.28 -2.68
CA TRP A 122 8.20 17.62 -1.63
C TRP A 122 9.01 18.86 -1.99
N GLU A 123 9.43 18.98 -3.25
CA GLU A 123 10.15 20.16 -3.74
C GLU A 123 9.31 21.43 -3.55
N LYS A 124 8.04 21.43 -3.99
CA LYS A 124 7.14 22.58 -3.80
C LYS A 124 6.98 22.93 -2.32
N GLY A 125 6.82 21.92 -1.45
CA GLY A 125 6.73 22.13 -0.01
C GLY A 125 8.00 22.76 0.58
N LEU A 126 9.17 22.30 0.16
CA LEU A 126 10.45 22.80 0.63
C LEU A 126 10.74 24.23 0.12
N LEU A 127 10.53 24.49 -1.18
CA LEU A 127 10.70 25.82 -1.78
C LEU A 127 9.77 26.85 -1.11
N LYS A 128 8.53 26.45 -0.81
CA LYS A 128 7.59 27.28 -0.06
C LYS A 128 8.09 27.56 1.37
N SER A 129 8.58 26.54 2.08
CA SER A 129 9.15 26.72 3.43
C SER A 129 10.39 27.61 3.44
N MET A 130 11.15 27.65 2.35
CA MET A 130 12.34 28.48 2.19
C MET A 130 12.03 29.90 1.68
N GLY A 131 10.76 30.25 1.46
CA GLY A 131 10.37 31.54 0.87
C GLY A 131 10.84 31.74 -0.57
N LYS A 132 11.21 30.64 -1.26
CA LYS A 132 11.77 30.63 -2.62
C LYS A 132 10.80 29.98 -3.61
N GLU A 133 9.51 30.27 -3.46
CA GLU A 133 8.41 29.64 -4.22
C GLU A 133 8.58 29.80 -5.75
N ASN A 134 9.19 30.90 -6.22
CA ASN A 134 9.44 31.15 -7.65
C ASN A 134 10.82 30.67 -8.16
N ASN A 135 11.69 30.11 -7.30
CA ASN A 135 13.05 29.75 -7.72
C ASN A 135 13.16 28.27 -8.09
N GLU A 136 12.56 27.89 -9.22
CA GLU A 136 12.59 26.52 -9.73
C GLU A 136 13.94 26.18 -10.39
N SER A 137 15.00 26.04 -9.58
CA SER A 137 16.30 25.64 -10.10
C SER A 137 16.27 24.19 -10.62
N PRO A 138 16.56 23.93 -11.91
CA PRO A 138 16.65 22.58 -12.46
C PRO A 138 17.78 21.76 -11.82
N VAL A 139 18.80 22.43 -11.24
CA VAL A 139 19.90 21.79 -10.51
C VAL A 139 19.41 21.24 -9.18
N PHE A 140 18.63 22.03 -8.44
CA PHE A 140 18.02 21.60 -7.18
C PHE A 140 17.13 20.37 -7.36
N ARG A 141 16.31 20.38 -8.43
CA ARG A 141 15.47 19.24 -8.84
C ARG A 141 16.24 17.96 -9.05
N ARG A 142 17.31 18.03 -9.83
CA ARG A 142 18.16 16.86 -10.11
C ARG A 142 18.82 16.37 -8.84
N ALA A 143 19.40 17.25 -8.03
CA ALA A 143 20.05 16.89 -6.78
C ALA A 143 19.08 16.19 -5.81
N PHE A 144 17.88 16.73 -5.65
CA PHE A 144 16.86 16.16 -4.75
C PHE A 144 16.37 14.78 -5.22
N ARG A 145 16.14 14.60 -6.53
CA ARG A 145 15.77 13.29 -7.11
C ARG A 145 16.89 12.26 -6.94
N THR A 146 18.13 12.65 -7.21
CA THR A 146 19.30 11.78 -7.01
C THR A 146 19.44 11.38 -5.54
N PHE A 147 19.18 12.30 -4.61
CA PHE A 147 19.20 12.01 -3.17
C PHE A 147 18.15 10.97 -2.77
N ILE A 148 16.90 11.12 -3.24
CA ILE A 148 15.83 10.14 -2.97
C ILE A 148 16.21 8.76 -3.51
N ILE A 149 16.63 8.68 -4.78
CA ILE A 149 17.01 7.41 -5.41
C ILE A 149 18.19 6.78 -4.67
N SER A 150 19.22 7.57 -4.34
CA SER A 150 20.38 7.09 -3.59
C SER A 150 19.99 6.53 -2.22
N THR A 151 19.06 7.18 -1.52
CA THR A 151 18.57 6.71 -0.22
C THR A 151 17.86 5.37 -0.35
N VAL A 152 17.01 5.22 -1.37
CA VAL A 152 16.32 3.94 -1.65
C VAL A 152 17.33 2.84 -1.98
N VAL A 153 18.33 3.10 -2.81
CA VAL A 153 19.38 2.13 -3.16
C VAL A 153 20.15 1.68 -1.92
N VAL A 154 20.54 2.61 -1.04
CA VAL A 154 21.19 2.29 0.24
C VAL A 154 20.28 1.37 1.07
N ILE A 155 19.00 1.72 1.26
CA ILE A 155 18.07 0.89 2.03
C ILE A 155 17.98 -0.54 1.46
N VAL A 156 17.89 -0.68 0.13
CA VAL A 156 17.81 -2.00 -0.52
C VAL A 156 19.09 -2.82 -0.34
N LEU A 157 20.27 -2.19 -0.35
CA LEU A 157 21.55 -2.90 -0.16
C LEU A 157 21.75 -3.40 1.28
N TYR A 158 21.22 -2.68 2.27
CA TYR A 158 21.40 -3.01 3.68
C TYR A 158 20.25 -3.83 4.28
N ALA A 159 19.09 -3.88 3.64
CA ALA A 159 17.94 -4.60 4.18
C ALA A 159 17.84 -6.01 3.60
N PRO A 160 18.05 -7.06 4.41
CA PRO A 160 18.03 -8.44 3.92
C PRO A 160 16.61 -8.93 3.58
N ASN A 161 15.58 -8.39 4.22
CA ASN A 161 14.20 -8.86 4.10
C ASN A 161 13.26 -7.73 3.62
N PHE A 162 13.06 -7.65 2.30
CA PHE A 162 12.18 -6.66 1.66
C PHE A 162 10.75 -6.68 2.22
N GLU A 163 10.19 -7.85 2.49
CA GLU A 163 8.85 -7.99 3.05
C GLU A 163 8.69 -7.29 4.41
N LYS A 164 9.68 -7.46 5.31
CA LYS A 164 9.62 -6.88 6.65
C LYS A 164 9.70 -5.37 6.60
N LEU A 165 10.55 -4.83 5.72
CA LEU A 165 10.60 -3.40 5.45
C LEU A 165 9.27 -2.87 4.94
N VAL A 166 8.69 -3.52 3.93
CA VAL A 166 7.43 -3.09 3.33
C VAL A 166 6.31 -3.15 4.38
N SER A 167 6.23 -4.21 5.19
CA SER A 167 5.24 -4.34 6.26
C SER A 167 5.37 -3.22 7.31
N PHE A 168 6.60 -2.87 7.71
CA PHE A 168 6.86 -1.78 8.65
C PHE A 168 6.47 -0.41 8.09
N PHE A 169 6.93 -0.06 6.88
CA PHE A 169 6.59 1.21 6.26
C PHE A 169 5.11 1.29 5.90
N SER A 170 4.49 0.17 5.53
CA SER A 170 3.07 0.04 5.27
C SER A 170 2.25 0.31 6.53
N SER A 171 2.54 -0.35 7.65
CA SER A 171 1.79 -0.17 8.89
C SER A 171 1.88 1.28 9.39
N LEU A 172 3.05 1.91 9.26
CA LEU A 172 3.25 3.30 9.61
C LEU A 172 2.47 4.24 8.68
N THR A 173 2.69 4.11 7.38
CA THR A 173 2.21 5.07 6.38
C THR A 173 0.71 4.93 6.13
N SER A 174 0.22 3.69 5.99
CA SER A 174 -1.21 3.42 5.76
C SER A 174 -2.06 3.88 6.94
N SER A 175 -1.60 3.68 8.18
CA SER A 175 -2.33 4.13 9.37
C SER A 175 -2.51 5.65 9.40
N LEU A 176 -1.46 6.38 9.00
CA LEU A 176 -1.50 7.84 8.93
C LEU A 176 -2.35 8.33 7.75
N ILE A 177 -2.07 7.86 6.53
CA ILE A 177 -2.66 8.42 5.31
C ILE A 177 -4.11 7.97 5.09
N ILE A 178 -4.46 6.73 5.45
CA ILE A 178 -5.77 6.15 5.15
C ILE A 178 -6.78 6.42 6.27
N PHE A 179 -6.34 6.40 7.53
CA PHE A 179 -7.25 6.52 8.67
C PHE A 179 -7.15 7.88 9.36
N ILE A 180 -5.96 8.30 9.80
CA ILE A 180 -5.83 9.48 10.66
C ILE A 180 -5.98 10.78 9.85
N LEU A 181 -5.24 10.92 8.75
CA LEU A 181 -5.20 12.14 7.94
C LEU A 181 -6.59 12.54 7.42
N PRO A 182 -7.40 11.65 6.82
CA PRO A 182 -8.71 12.04 6.28
C PRO A 182 -9.67 12.51 7.37
N VAL A 183 -9.64 11.92 8.56
CA VAL A 183 -10.49 12.35 9.68
C VAL A 183 -10.07 13.73 10.19
N VAL A 184 -8.76 13.96 10.33
CA VAL A 184 -8.21 15.25 10.77
C VAL A 184 -8.51 16.35 9.76
N THR A 185 -8.28 16.11 8.46
CA THR A 185 -8.55 17.09 7.41
C THR A 185 -10.04 17.36 7.26
N TYR A 186 -10.89 16.33 7.35
CA TYR A 186 -12.34 16.48 7.33
C TYR A 186 -12.83 17.34 8.50
N LYS A 187 -12.40 17.05 9.74
CA LYS A 187 -12.74 17.88 10.89
C LYS A 187 -12.24 19.31 10.73
N LYS A 188 -10.99 19.51 10.30
CA LYS A 188 -10.40 20.85 10.13
C LYS A 188 -11.12 21.66 9.05
N LEU A 189 -11.51 21.03 7.94
CA LEU A 189 -12.21 21.69 6.83
C LEU A 189 -13.62 22.15 7.23
N TYR A 190 -14.31 21.36 8.07
CA TYR A 190 -15.70 21.60 8.46
C TYR A 190 -15.89 22.20 9.86
N SER A 191 -14.81 22.39 10.64
CA SER A 191 -14.83 22.85 12.04
C SER A 191 -15.59 24.15 12.29
N GLY A 192 -15.82 24.97 11.26
CA GLY A 192 -16.59 26.22 11.34
C GLY A 192 -17.82 26.30 10.43
N ARG A 193 -18.15 25.23 9.69
CA ARG A 193 -19.20 25.25 8.66
C ARG A 193 -20.29 24.18 8.84
N ALA A 194 -20.02 23.11 9.58
CA ALA A 194 -20.99 22.03 9.77
C ALA A 194 -21.01 21.55 11.22
N ARG A 195 -22.20 21.19 11.72
CA ARG A 195 -22.36 20.46 12.96
C ARG A 195 -22.46 18.97 12.64
N PHE A 196 -21.48 18.19 13.08
CA PHE A 196 -21.47 16.75 12.85
C PHE A 196 -22.55 16.05 13.68
N GLY A 197 -23.28 15.14 13.04
CA GLY A 197 -24.25 14.26 13.70
C GLY A 197 -23.57 13.24 14.62
N PHE A 198 -24.36 12.54 15.44
CA PHE A 198 -23.82 11.49 16.33
C PHE A 198 -23.16 10.35 15.54
N SER A 199 -23.79 9.89 14.47
CA SER A 199 -23.26 8.82 13.61
C SER A 199 -21.94 9.20 12.93
N GLU A 200 -21.80 10.43 12.44
CA GLU A 200 -20.56 10.91 11.82
C GLU A 200 -19.42 10.98 12.83
N LYS A 201 -19.70 11.50 14.04
CA LYS A 201 -18.71 11.52 15.12
C LYS A 201 -18.28 10.12 15.52
N PHE A 202 -19.22 9.17 15.58
CA PHE A 202 -18.92 7.78 15.89
C PHE A 202 -18.02 7.15 14.82
N VAL A 203 -18.34 7.30 13.53
CA VAL A 203 -17.50 6.79 12.43
C VAL A 203 -16.10 7.41 12.47
N GLN A 204 -16.00 8.73 12.64
CA GLN A 204 -14.70 9.40 12.76
C GLN A 204 -13.88 8.90 13.96
N PHE A 205 -14.52 8.70 15.12
CA PHE A 205 -13.87 8.18 16.30
C PHE A 205 -13.40 6.73 16.09
N PHE A 206 -14.27 5.87 15.54
CA PHE A 206 -13.94 4.49 15.22
C PHE A 206 -12.76 4.39 14.26
N THR A 207 -12.78 5.15 13.16
CA THR A 207 -11.68 5.19 12.18
C THR A 207 -10.36 5.64 12.82
N LEU A 208 -10.39 6.63 13.73
CA LEU A 208 -9.20 7.04 14.47
C LEU A 208 -8.69 5.93 15.39
N VAL A 209 -9.57 5.25 16.12
CA VAL A 209 -9.19 4.14 17.00
C VAL A 209 -8.52 3.02 16.18
N VAL A 210 -9.12 2.62 15.05
CA VAL A 210 -8.53 1.61 14.15
C VAL A 210 -7.18 2.07 13.62
N GLY A 211 -7.06 3.35 13.22
CA GLY A 211 -5.80 3.93 12.75
C GLY A 211 -4.70 3.91 13.82
N PHE A 212 -5.00 4.31 15.05
CA PHE A 212 -4.04 4.26 16.15
C PHE A 212 -3.67 2.84 16.56
N LEU A 213 -4.63 1.91 16.57
CA LEU A 213 -4.34 0.50 16.84
C LEU A 213 -3.42 -0.10 15.76
N CYS A 214 -3.70 0.15 14.47
CA CYS A 214 -2.83 -0.30 13.39
C CYS A 214 -1.45 0.33 13.45
N LEU A 215 -1.37 1.62 13.81
CA LEU A 215 -0.10 2.31 13.96
C LEU A 215 0.73 1.69 15.09
N ILE A 216 0.15 1.52 16.28
CA ILE A 216 0.90 1.04 17.45
C ILE A 216 1.22 -0.45 17.30
N VAL A 217 0.21 -1.29 17.06
CA VAL A 217 0.37 -2.74 17.00
C VAL A 217 1.13 -3.15 15.75
N GLY A 218 0.78 -2.59 14.58
CA GLY A 218 1.42 -2.93 13.32
C GLY A 218 2.88 -2.51 13.27
N THR A 219 3.23 -1.30 13.75
CA THR A 219 4.62 -0.85 13.81
C THR A 219 5.42 -1.60 14.88
N TYR A 220 4.82 -1.95 16.03
CA TYR A 220 5.50 -2.76 17.04
C TYR A 220 5.82 -4.17 16.53
N LEU A 221 4.82 -4.87 15.97
CA LEU A 221 5.00 -6.23 15.46
C LEU A 221 5.97 -6.27 14.29
N SER A 222 5.80 -5.38 13.30
CA SER A 222 6.66 -5.34 12.11
C SER A 222 8.08 -4.86 12.47
N GLY A 223 8.21 -3.93 13.42
CA GLY A 223 9.50 -3.43 13.88
C GLY A 223 10.27 -4.48 14.69
N HIS A 224 9.57 -5.24 15.54
CA HIS A 224 10.17 -6.37 16.24
C HIS A 224 10.64 -7.45 15.25
N ASP A 225 9.82 -7.80 14.27
CA ASP A 225 10.18 -8.78 13.24
C ASP A 225 11.34 -8.29 12.36
N LEU A 226 11.43 -6.99 12.08
CA LEU A 226 12.54 -6.40 11.31
C LEU A 226 13.89 -6.46 12.04
N ILE A 227 13.91 -6.34 13.38
CA ILE A 227 15.14 -6.33 14.19
C ILE A 227 15.57 -7.75 14.58
N TYR A 228 14.61 -8.60 14.95
CA TYR A 228 14.88 -9.88 15.61
C TYR A 228 14.57 -11.13 14.78
N GLY A 229 13.95 -10.99 13.61
CA GLY A 229 13.64 -12.12 12.74
C GLY A 229 14.43 -12.09 11.44
#